data_AF-A0A1T4M0Y1-F1
#
_entry.id   AF-A0A1T4M0Y1-F1
#
_cell.length_a   1.000
_cell.length_b   1.000
_cell.length_c   1.000
_cell.angle_alpha   90.00
_cell.angle_beta   90.00
_cell.angle_gamma   90.00
#
_symmetry.space_group_name_H-M   'P 1'
#
loop_
_entity.id
_entity.type
_entity.pdbx_description
1 polymer ?
#
loop_
_entity_poly.entity_id
_entity_poly.type
_entity_poly.pdbx_seq_one_letter_code
_entity_poly.pdbx_strand_id
1 'polypeptide(L)'
;MNDNDLENKIVHFFVENPTLWCREEDKYKINEIDIINTLRSPIAIGFLMIWSVFESRLTNGNMLTFNKIHEYSVDISNRIKNNNFDITDELNHFVHRYTIKDNHNIHIKHLFYKRDNEKTEFLKLLENERSVVNDIETIFSVVYRFRNNMFHGNKKVASWLELKMEINYCISFMIKVLNLLESA
;
A
#
# COMPACT_ATOMS: atom_id res chain seq x y z
N MET A 1 -5.62 27.39 -19.05
CA MET A 1 -6.03 27.13 -17.65
C MET A 1 -4.77 26.70 -16.93
N ASN A 2 -4.37 27.38 -15.85
CA ASN A 2 -3.14 27.02 -15.14
C ASN A 2 -3.38 25.70 -14.38
N ASP A 3 -2.40 24.80 -14.26
CA ASP A 3 -2.58 23.49 -13.63
C ASP A 3 -3.06 23.61 -12.16
N ASN A 4 -2.60 24.67 -11.46
CA ASN A 4 -3.07 25.01 -10.11
C ASN A 4 -4.58 25.35 -10.05
N ASP A 5 -5.18 25.82 -11.14
CA ASP A 5 -6.60 26.19 -11.18
C ASP A 5 -7.50 24.95 -11.33
N LEU A 6 -7.03 23.93 -12.06
CA LEU A 6 -7.73 22.65 -12.18
C LEU A 6 -7.67 21.85 -10.87
N GLU A 7 -6.49 21.78 -10.26
CA GLU A 7 -6.29 21.07 -8.99
C GLU A 7 -7.18 21.65 -7.89
N ASN A 8 -7.22 22.98 -7.76
CA ASN A 8 -8.08 23.64 -6.78
C ASN A 8 -9.57 23.40 -7.05
N LYS A 9 -10.00 23.35 -8.33
CA LYS A 9 -11.39 23.01 -8.69
C LYS A 9 -11.77 21.58 -8.31
N ILE A 10 -10.87 20.62 -8.53
CA ILE A 10 -11.09 19.22 -8.15
C ILE A 10 -11.20 19.10 -6.63
N VAL A 11 -10.26 19.68 -5.89
CA VAL A 11 -10.27 19.68 -4.42
C VAL A 11 -11.57 20.30 -3.89
N HIS A 12 -11.94 21.48 -4.40
CA HIS A 12 -13.16 22.18 -4.02
C HIS A 12 -14.41 21.35 -4.30
N PHE A 13 -14.50 20.69 -5.45
CA PHE A 13 -15.63 19.84 -5.80
C PHE A 13 -15.84 18.70 -4.79
N PHE A 14 -14.77 17.98 -4.43
CA PHE A 14 -14.86 16.86 -3.49
C PHE A 14 -15.18 17.32 -2.07
N VAL A 15 -14.59 18.44 -1.64
CA VAL A 15 -14.81 19.03 -0.32
C VAL A 15 -16.24 19.55 -0.14
N GLU A 16 -16.78 20.26 -1.13
CA GLU A 16 -18.11 20.87 -1.00
C GLU A 16 -19.26 19.87 -1.22
N ASN A 17 -18.99 18.72 -1.86
CA ASN A 17 -20.00 17.74 -2.19
C ASN A 17 -19.71 16.36 -1.57
N PRO A 18 -19.52 16.25 -0.25
CA PRO A 18 -19.15 14.99 0.40
C PRO A 18 -20.25 13.93 0.24
N THR A 19 -21.51 14.32 0.11
CA THR A 19 -22.64 13.38 -0.09
C THR A 19 -22.62 12.65 -1.44
N LEU A 20 -21.84 13.12 -2.42
CA LEU A 20 -21.69 12.42 -3.70
C LEU A 20 -20.82 11.15 -3.60
N TRP A 21 -19.99 11.06 -2.57
CA TRP A 21 -18.99 9.99 -2.44
C TRP A 21 -18.85 9.45 -1.01
N CYS A 22 -19.55 10.04 -0.05
CA CYS A 22 -19.63 9.62 1.34
C CYS A 22 -21.10 9.55 1.78
N ARG A 23 -21.42 8.61 2.67
CA ARG A 23 -22.77 8.50 3.25
C ARG A 23 -23.02 9.70 4.18
N GLU A 24 -24.27 10.18 4.24
CA GLU A 24 -24.64 11.33 5.08
C GLU A 24 -24.23 11.16 6.56
N GLU A 25 -24.31 9.93 7.07
CA GLU A 25 -23.95 9.52 8.43
C GLU A 25 -22.44 9.65 8.75
N ASP A 26 -21.59 9.73 7.73
CA ASP A 26 -20.14 9.84 7.86
C ASP A 26 -19.60 11.24 7.52
N LYS A 27 -20.44 12.15 7.02
CA LYS A 27 -20.08 13.52 6.62
C LYS A 27 -19.39 14.32 7.73
N TYR A 28 -19.73 14.06 9.00
CA TYR A 28 -19.19 14.77 10.17
C TYR A 28 -17.96 14.11 10.80
N LYS A 29 -17.53 12.94 10.31
CA LYS A 29 -16.33 12.23 10.79
C LYS A 29 -15.09 12.53 9.96
N ILE A 30 -15.26 13.14 8.79
CA ILE A 30 -14.16 13.37 7.86
C ILE A 30 -13.52 14.73 8.12
N ASN A 31 -12.22 14.72 8.37
CA ASN A 31 -11.42 15.93 8.48
C ASN A 31 -11.10 16.45 7.07
N GLU A 32 -11.70 17.57 6.69
CA GLU A 32 -11.53 18.23 5.39
C GLU A 32 -10.06 18.46 5.02
N ILE A 33 -9.24 18.83 6.01
CA ILE A 33 -7.79 19.05 5.82
C ILE A 33 -7.08 17.76 5.39
N ASP A 34 -7.49 16.62 5.92
CA ASP A 34 -6.93 15.32 5.54
C ASP A 34 -7.35 14.94 4.11
N ILE A 35 -8.60 15.22 3.70
CA ILE A 35 -9.03 15.05 2.29
C ILE A 35 -8.16 15.92 1.38
N ILE A 36 -8.06 17.22 1.67
CA ILE A 36 -7.31 18.18 0.85
C ILE A 36 -5.86 17.75 0.72
N ASN A 37 -5.21 17.36 1.82
CA ASN A 37 -3.83 16.89 1.80
C ASN A 37 -3.65 15.60 0.99
N THR A 38 -4.68 14.73 0.94
CA THR A 38 -4.64 13.49 0.16
C THR A 38 -4.75 13.82 -1.31
N LEU A 39 -5.75 14.63 -1.67
CA LEU A 39 -6.01 15.05 -3.05
C LEU A 39 -4.87 15.89 -3.64
N ARG A 40 -4.10 16.59 -2.79
CA ARG A 40 -2.90 17.33 -3.19
C ARG A 40 -1.62 16.50 -3.17
N SER A 41 -1.67 15.23 -2.79
CA SER A 41 -0.51 14.34 -2.78
C SER A 41 -0.56 13.40 -3.98
N PRO A 42 0.21 13.67 -5.06
CA PRO A 42 0.23 12.80 -6.24
C PRO A 42 0.63 11.36 -5.91
N ILE A 43 1.42 11.18 -4.85
CA ILE A 43 1.93 9.88 -4.41
C ILE A 43 0.85 9.10 -3.66
N ALA A 44 0.05 9.77 -2.82
CA ALA A 44 -1.07 9.11 -2.15
C ALA A 44 -2.16 8.71 -3.15
N ILE A 45 -2.53 9.63 -4.07
CA ILE A 45 -3.48 9.32 -5.15
C ILE A 45 -2.93 8.22 -6.06
N GLY A 46 -1.66 8.33 -6.46
CA GLY A 46 -0.98 7.32 -7.28
C GLY A 46 -1.04 5.93 -6.63
N PHE A 47 -0.73 5.83 -5.34
CA PHE A 47 -0.84 4.58 -4.59
C PHE A 47 -2.27 4.04 -4.60
N LEU A 48 -3.28 4.87 -4.31
CA LEU A 48 -4.67 4.42 -4.25
C LEU A 48 -5.18 3.94 -5.60
N MET A 49 -4.88 4.68 -6.68
CA MET A 49 -5.28 4.29 -8.04
C MET A 49 -4.59 3.00 -8.49
N ILE A 50 -3.28 2.88 -8.25
CA ILE A 50 -2.51 1.70 -8.62
C ILE A 50 -2.97 0.51 -7.79
N TRP A 51 -3.22 0.69 -6.48
CA TRP A 51 -3.80 -0.35 -5.63
C TRP A 51 -5.11 -0.89 -6.19
N SER A 52 -6.04 -0.01 -6.60
CA SER A 52 -7.34 -0.46 -7.12
C SER A 52 -7.20 -1.32 -8.37
N VAL A 53 -6.30 -0.97 -9.29
CA VAL A 53 -6.02 -1.78 -10.49
C VAL A 53 -5.31 -3.08 -10.09
N PHE A 54 -4.28 -2.98 -9.25
CA PHE A 54 -3.49 -4.10 -8.75
C PHE A 54 -4.36 -5.15 -8.05
N GLU A 55 -5.20 -4.74 -7.09
CA GLU A 55 -6.09 -5.64 -6.35
C GLU A 55 -7.05 -6.33 -7.32
N SER A 56 -7.72 -5.57 -8.19
CA SER A 56 -8.66 -6.14 -9.16
C SER A 56 -8.02 -7.15 -10.11
N ARG A 57 -6.77 -6.92 -10.54
CA ARG A 57 -6.07 -7.82 -11.46
C ARG A 57 -5.53 -9.05 -10.76
N LEU A 58 -4.94 -8.88 -9.57
CA LEU A 58 -4.38 -10.00 -8.81
C LEU A 58 -5.46 -11.00 -8.38
N THR A 59 -6.63 -10.50 -7.97
CA THR A 59 -7.68 -11.33 -7.36
C THR A 59 -8.83 -11.68 -8.31
N ASN A 60 -8.73 -11.29 -9.58
CA ASN A 60 -9.83 -11.34 -10.56
C ASN A 60 -11.12 -10.67 -10.05
N GLY A 61 -10.99 -9.47 -9.48
CA GLY A 61 -12.10 -8.64 -9.00
C GLY A 61 -12.59 -8.94 -7.59
N ASN A 62 -11.97 -9.88 -6.88
CA ASN A 62 -12.27 -10.15 -5.47
C ASN A 62 -11.49 -9.22 -4.52
N MET A 63 -11.83 -9.20 -3.23
CA MET A 63 -11.05 -8.46 -2.24
C MET A 63 -9.79 -9.24 -1.84
N LEU A 64 -8.65 -8.56 -1.75
CA LEU A 64 -7.43 -9.15 -1.20
C LEU A 64 -7.53 -9.21 0.34
N THR A 65 -7.18 -10.35 0.92
CA THR A 65 -7.15 -10.57 2.38
C THR A 65 -5.79 -11.09 2.80
N PHE A 66 -5.37 -10.76 4.03
CA PHE A 66 -4.03 -11.09 4.53
C PHE A 66 -3.72 -12.60 4.43
N ASN A 67 -4.67 -13.45 4.79
CA ASN A 67 -4.53 -14.91 4.73
C ASN A 67 -4.34 -15.49 3.32
N LYS A 68 -4.62 -14.72 2.26
CA LYS A 68 -4.39 -15.13 0.86
C LYS A 68 -3.06 -14.63 0.30
N ILE A 69 -2.31 -13.81 1.05
CA ILE A 69 -1.06 -13.21 0.55
C ILE A 69 -0.05 -14.30 0.18
N HIS A 70 0.08 -15.35 0.98
CA HIS A 70 0.98 -16.47 0.67
C HIS A 70 0.62 -17.16 -0.67
N GLU A 71 -0.67 -17.47 -0.88
CA GLU A 71 -1.17 -18.08 -2.13
C GLU A 71 -0.80 -17.25 -3.36
N TYR A 72 -1.06 -15.94 -3.32
CA TYR A 72 -0.68 -15.03 -4.40
C TYR A 72 0.84 -14.88 -4.57
N SER A 73 1.60 -14.96 -3.49
CA SER A 73 3.07 -14.92 -3.56
C SER A 73 3.62 -16.13 -4.31
N VAL A 74 3.05 -17.30 -4.06
CA VAL A 74 3.36 -18.54 -4.80
C VAL A 74 2.97 -18.40 -6.28
N ASP A 75 1.75 -17.95 -6.59
CA ASP A 75 1.32 -17.76 -7.99
C ASP A 75 2.24 -16.79 -8.75
N ILE A 76 2.55 -15.62 -8.17
CA ILE A 76 3.47 -14.66 -8.80
C ILE A 76 4.86 -15.28 -8.98
N SER A 77 5.38 -15.99 -7.97
CA SER A 77 6.69 -16.64 -8.08
C SER A 77 6.76 -17.64 -9.25
N ASN A 78 5.67 -18.39 -9.50
CA ASN A 78 5.58 -19.34 -10.62
C ASN A 78 5.48 -18.66 -12.00
N ARG A 79 5.04 -17.40 -12.05
CA ARG A 79 4.94 -16.61 -13.29
C ARG A 79 6.27 -15.97 -13.70
N ILE A 80 7.25 -15.91 -12.80
CA ILE A 80 8.57 -15.36 -13.09
C ILE A 80 9.31 -16.31 -14.04
N LYS A 81 9.28 -15.99 -15.34
CA LYS A 81 9.95 -16.77 -16.39
C LYS A 81 11.32 -16.19 -16.79
N ASN A 82 11.56 -14.90 -16.51
CA ASN A 82 12.75 -14.14 -16.94
C ASN A 82 13.22 -13.16 -15.85
N ASN A 83 14.47 -12.69 -15.92
CA ASN A 83 15.09 -11.73 -14.99
C ASN A 83 14.47 -10.32 -14.96
N ASN A 84 13.34 -10.08 -15.65
CA ASN A 84 12.69 -8.78 -15.71
C ASN A 84 11.85 -8.45 -14.46
N PHE A 85 11.78 -9.36 -13.49
CA PHE A 85 11.14 -9.14 -12.21
C PHE A 85 12.19 -9.07 -11.11
N ASP A 86 12.72 -7.87 -10.89
CA ASP A 86 13.65 -7.57 -9.81
C ASP A 86 12.94 -6.72 -8.74
N ILE A 87 12.91 -7.20 -7.50
CA ILE A 87 12.29 -6.54 -6.34
C ILE A 87 13.33 -6.24 -5.24
N THR A 88 14.62 -6.34 -5.57
CA THR A 88 15.72 -6.30 -4.60
C THR A 88 15.75 -4.99 -3.82
N ASP A 89 15.53 -3.85 -4.47
CA ASP A 89 15.55 -2.54 -3.82
C ASP A 89 14.38 -2.37 -2.84
N GLU A 90 13.16 -2.70 -3.27
CA GLU A 90 11.97 -2.65 -2.42
C GLU A 90 12.14 -3.55 -1.19
N LEU A 91 12.65 -4.75 -1.42
CA LEU A 91 12.82 -5.77 -0.41
C LEU A 91 13.89 -5.37 0.61
N ASN A 92 15.06 -4.96 0.14
CA ASN A 92 16.15 -4.52 1.00
C ASN A 92 15.71 -3.33 1.85
N HIS A 93 14.96 -2.39 1.27
CA HIS A 93 14.41 -1.28 2.02
C HIS A 93 13.48 -1.75 3.15
N PHE A 94 12.48 -2.59 2.84
CA PHE A 94 11.52 -3.03 3.86
C PHE A 94 12.13 -3.95 4.91
N VAL A 95 12.99 -4.89 4.51
CA VAL A 95 13.72 -5.74 5.45
C VAL A 95 14.55 -4.86 6.38
N HIS A 96 15.34 -3.93 5.85
CA HIS A 96 16.12 -3.01 6.66
C HIS A 96 15.24 -2.21 7.64
N ARG A 97 14.20 -1.55 7.13
CA ARG A 97 13.25 -0.76 7.92
C ARG A 97 12.61 -1.54 9.06
N TYR A 98 12.25 -2.81 8.81
CA TYR A 98 11.58 -3.67 9.75
C TYR A 98 12.53 -4.64 10.46
N THR A 99 13.84 -4.44 10.45
CA THR A 99 14.81 -5.25 11.23
C THR A 99 15.82 -4.41 12.02
N ILE A 100 16.05 -3.13 11.69
CA ILE A 100 16.95 -2.27 12.48
C ILE A 100 16.42 -2.05 13.90
N LYS A 101 17.18 -2.55 14.88
CA LYS A 101 16.86 -2.54 16.32
C LYS A 101 16.36 -1.19 16.87
N ASP A 102 16.93 -0.07 16.43
CA ASP A 102 16.66 1.24 17.06
C ASP A 102 15.22 1.73 16.84
N ASN A 103 14.61 1.39 15.70
CA ASN A 103 13.22 1.79 15.38
C ASN A 103 12.31 0.62 14.96
N HIS A 104 12.82 -0.61 14.93
CA HIS A 104 12.10 -1.84 14.56
C HIS A 104 10.74 -1.94 15.24
N ASN A 105 10.73 -1.79 16.56
CA ASN A 105 9.51 -1.93 17.37
C ASN A 105 8.46 -0.86 17.03
N ILE A 106 8.88 0.36 16.66
CA ILE A 106 7.97 1.45 16.33
C ILE A 106 7.36 1.22 14.94
N HIS A 107 8.20 0.92 13.94
CA HIS A 107 7.73 0.74 12.56
C HIS A 107 6.78 -0.45 12.43
N ILE A 108 7.12 -1.60 13.03
CA ILE A 108 6.25 -2.79 13.01
C ILE A 108 4.96 -2.56 13.79
N LYS A 109 5.04 -1.94 14.98
CA LYS A 109 3.85 -1.60 15.77
C LYS A 109 2.89 -0.70 14.99
N HIS A 110 3.42 0.25 14.23
CA HIS A 110 2.59 1.10 13.38
C HIS A 110 2.02 0.35 12.17
N LEU A 111 2.80 -0.52 11.53
CA LEU A 111 2.34 -1.27 10.36
C LEU A 111 1.20 -2.24 10.71
N PHE A 112 1.28 -2.90 11.87
CA PHE A 112 0.32 -3.90 12.34
C PHE A 112 -0.49 -3.45 13.56
N TYR A 113 -0.86 -2.16 13.63
CA TYR A 113 -1.65 -1.63 14.74
C TYR A 113 -2.95 -2.45 14.93
N LYS A 114 -3.13 -3.02 16.13
CA LYS A 114 -4.26 -3.90 16.51
C LYS A 114 -4.41 -5.15 15.63
N ARG A 115 -3.30 -5.70 15.13
CA ARG A 115 -3.27 -6.89 14.26
C ARG A 115 -2.13 -7.84 14.67
N ASP A 116 -2.18 -8.30 15.91
CA ASP A 116 -1.08 -9.09 16.50
C ASP A 116 -0.83 -10.42 15.77
N ASN A 117 -1.88 -11.10 15.30
CA ASN A 117 -1.71 -12.34 14.53
C ASN A 117 -0.95 -12.11 13.22
N GLU A 118 -1.36 -11.12 12.43
CA GLU A 118 -0.69 -10.74 11.17
C GLU A 118 0.76 -10.28 11.43
N LYS A 119 0.99 -9.54 12.54
CA LYS A 119 2.32 -9.13 12.97
C LYS A 119 3.21 -10.34 13.25
N THR A 120 2.71 -11.33 13.99
CA THR A 120 3.47 -12.53 14.33
C THR A 120 3.83 -13.34 13.08
N GLU A 121 2.90 -13.47 12.13
CA GLU A 121 3.17 -14.12 10.83
C GLU A 121 4.24 -13.37 10.05
N PHE A 122 4.14 -12.04 9.96
CA PHE A 122 5.12 -11.21 9.28
C PHE A 122 6.52 -11.26 9.93
N LEU A 123 6.60 -11.29 11.26
CA LEU A 123 7.89 -11.40 11.95
C LEU A 123 8.56 -12.75 11.67
N LYS A 124 7.80 -13.84 11.67
CA LYS A 124 8.31 -15.16 11.27
C LYS A 124 8.82 -15.14 9.83
N LEU A 125 8.09 -14.46 8.95
CA LEU A 125 8.49 -14.32 7.55
C LEU A 125 9.84 -13.60 7.39
N LEU A 126 10.11 -12.57 8.20
CA LEU A 126 11.40 -11.87 8.22
C LEU A 126 12.55 -12.72 8.78
N GLU A 127 12.25 -13.70 9.65
CA GLU A 127 13.22 -14.62 10.25
C GLU A 127 13.52 -15.84 9.36
N ASN A 128 12.62 -16.15 8.42
CA ASN A 128 12.77 -17.30 7.51
C ASN A 128 13.95 -17.14 6.54
N GLU A 129 14.41 -18.28 6.01
CA GLU A 129 15.35 -18.28 4.89
C GLU A 129 14.77 -17.54 3.68
N ARG A 130 15.64 -16.79 3.00
CA ARG A 130 15.27 -15.99 1.84
C ARG A 130 14.94 -16.91 0.67
N SER A 131 13.74 -16.74 0.12
CA SER A 131 13.27 -17.43 -1.06
C SER A 131 12.42 -16.45 -1.87
N VAL A 132 12.30 -16.66 -3.19
CA VAL A 132 11.51 -15.77 -4.05
C VAL A 132 10.08 -15.59 -3.54
N VAL A 133 9.47 -16.68 -3.06
CA VAL A 133 8.12 -16.65 -2.46
C VAL A 133 8.10 -15.78 -1.20
N ASN A 134 9.00 -16.03 -0.24
CA ASN A 134 9.03 -15.28 1.02
C ASN A 134 9.33 -13.80 0.80
N ASP A 135 10.17 -13.50 -0.18
CA ASP A 135 10.57 -12.16 -0.58
C ASP A 135 9.38 -11.37 -1.14
N ILE A 136 8.62 -11.98 -2.06
CA ILE A 136 7.36 -11.43 -2.58
C ILE A 136 6.33 -11.27 -1.46
N GLU A 137 6.17 -12.29 -0.62
CA GLU A 137 5.21 -12.32 0.50
C GLU A 137 5.48 -11.19 1.50
N THR A 138 6.76 -10.89 1.75
CA THR A 138 7.19 -9.82 2.63
C THR A 138 6.69 -8.47 2.11
N ILE A 139 6.92 -8.18 0.82
CA ILE A 139 6.51 -6.91 0.24
C ILE A 139 4.98 -6.83 0.10
N PHE A 140 4.29 -7.91 -0.29
CA PHE A 140 2.83 -7.94 -0.34
C PHE A 140 2.21 -7.63 1.02
N SER A 141 2.73 -8.24 2.08
CA SER A 141 2.28 -7.97 3.45
C SER A 141 2.40 -6.48 3.77
N VAL A 142 3.53 -5.85 3.43
CA VAL A 142 3.71 -4.41 3.61
C VAL A 142 2.70 -3.60 2.80
N VAL A 143 2.56 -3.84 1.50
CA VAL A 143 1.64 -3.10 0.61
C VAL A 143 0.20 -3.18 1.12
N TYR A 144 -0.27 -4.39 1.46
CA TYR A 144 -1.60 -4.62 2.02
C TYR A 144 -1.81 -3.85 3.33
N ARG A 145 -0.82 -3.88 4.24
CA ARG A 145 -0.88 -3.14 5.49
C ARG A 145 -0.87 -1.64 5.28
N PHE A 146 -0.07 -1.12 4.35
CA PHE A 146 -0.08 0.30 3.97
C PHE A 146 -1.46 0.73 3.49
N ARG A 147 -2.07 -0.03 2.57
CA ARG A 147 -3.43 0.24 2.11
C ARG A 147 -4.43 0.25 3.25
N ASN A 148 -4.42 -0.74 4.13
CA ASN A 148 -5.36 -0.78 5.26
C ASN A 148 -5.13 0.33 6.28
N ASN A 149 -3.88 0.73 6.49
CA ASN A 149 -3.55 1.84 7.35
C ASN A 149 -3.96 3.19 6.71
N MET A 150 -4.04 3.30 5.38
CA MET A 150 -4.59 4.49 4.70
C MET A 150 -6.09 4.68 4.96
N PHE A 151 -6.84 3.58 4.99
CA PHE A 151 -8.30 3.63 5.12
C PHE A 151 -8.82 3.52 6.56
N HIS A 152 -8.06 2.88 7.46
CA HIS A 152 -8.51 2.53 8.81
C HIS A 152 -7.46 2.80 9.90
N GLY A 153 -6.31 3.37 9.55
CA GLY A 153 -5.20 3.60 10.48
C GLY A 153 -5.40 4.84 11.34
N ASN A 154 -4.82 4.81 12.54
CA ASN A 154 -4.75 5.93 13.49
C ASN A 154 -3.85 7.10 13.00
N LYS A 155 -3.54 7.14 11.71
CA LYS A 155 -2.54 8.00 11.07
C LYS A 155 -3.22 8.98 10.13
N LYS A 156 -3.06 10.27 10.42
CA LYS A 156 -3.53 11.38 9.57
C LYS A 156 -2.78 11.37 8.23
N VAL A 157 -3.40 11.96 7.22
CA VAL A 157 -2.88 12.08 5.86
C VAL A 157 -1.50 12.80 5.83
N ALA A 158 -1.26 13.68 6.80
CA ALA A 158 0.03 14.33 7.00
C ALA A 158 1.20 13.33 7.21
N SER A 159 0.96 12.20 7.90
CA SER A 159 2.02 11.20 8.17
C SER A 159 2.45 10.39 6.93
N TRP A 160 1.74 10.54 5.81
CA TRP A 160 2.07 9.87 4.55
C TRP A 160 3.11 10.65 3.74
N LEU A 161 3.18 11.97 3.92
CA LEU A 161 4.26 12.78 3.36
C LEU A 161 5.62 12.34 3.92
N GLU A 162 5.64 11.89 5.17
CA GLU A 162 6.81 11.32 5.84
C GLU A 162 7.14 9.89 5.37
N LEU A 163 6.18 9.18 4.73
CA LEU A 163 6.33 7.81 4.22
C LEU A 163 6.48 7.76 2.69
N LYS A 164 6.86 8.87 2.08
CA LYS A 164 6.94 9.01 0.61
C LYS A 164 7.79 7.92 -0.04
N MET A 165 8.91 7.55 0.57
CA MET A 165 9.82 6.53 0.02
C MET A 165 9.18 5.15 0.06
N GLU A 166 8.56 4.79 1.19
CA GLU A 166 7.88 3.52 1.39
C GLU A 166 6.72 3.36 0.41
N ILE A 167 5.93 4.43 0.21
CA ILE A 167 4.81 4.42 -0.73
C ILE A 167 5.30 4.23 -2.17
N ASN A 168 6.42 4.88 -2.55
CA ASN A 168 7.01 4.69 -3.88
C ASN A 168 7.48 3.25 -4.10
N TYR A 169 8.08 2.61 -3.09
CA TYR A 169 8.46 1.20 -3.20
C TYR A 169 7.24 0.28 -3.30
N CYS A 170 6.16 0.55 -2.54
CA CYS A 170 4.91 -0.18 -2.72
C CYS A 170 4.33 -0.03 -4.13
N ILE A 171 4.32 1.20 -4.67
CA ILE A 171 3.88 1.49 -6.04
C ILE A 171 4.72 0.72 -7.07
N SER A 172 6.04 0.83 -6.95
CA SER A 172 6.99 0.15 -7.85
C SER A 172 6.75 -1.35 -7.87
N PHE A 173 6.62 -1.97 -6.70
CA PHE A 173 6.31 -3.39 -6.58
C PHE A 173 4.96 -3.76 -7.21
N MET A 174 3.89 -3.00 -6.95
CA MET A 174 2.58 -3.25 -7.56
C MET A 174 2.63 -3.17 -9.09
N ILE A 175 3.35 -2.20 -9.65
CA ILE A 175 3.55 -2.08 -11.11
C ILE A 175 4.31 -3.27 -11.67
N LYS A 176 5.39 -3.70 -11.00
CA LYS A 176 6.16 -4.88 -11.42
C LYS A 176 5.29 -6.14 -11.44
N VAL A 177 4.43 -6.33 -10.44
CA VAL A 177 3.48 -7.45 -10.41
C VAL A 177 2.43 -7.33 -11.53
N LEU A 178 1.88 -6.15 -11.76
CA LEU A 178 0.93 -5.91 -12.86
C LEU A 178 1.53 -6.27 -14.23
N ASN A 179 2.76 -5.85 -14.49
CA ASN A 179 3.46 -6.16 -15.74
C ASN A 179 3.66 -7.68 -15.93
N LEU A 180 3.88 -8.43 -14.84
CA LEU A 180 3.91 -9.89 -14.90
C LEU A 180 2.54 -10.50 -15.23
N LEU A 181 1.47 -9.96 -14.65
CA LEU A 181 0.11 -10.46 -14.89
C LEU A 181 -0.37 -10.21 -16.33
N GLU A 182 0.11 -9.15 -16.98
CA GLU A 182 -0.20 -8.85 -18.40
C GLU A 182 0.63 -9.67 -19.40
N SER A 183 1.78 -10.19 -18.97
CA SER A 183 2.71 -10.96 -19.83
C SER A 183 2.43 -12.47 -19.85
N ALA A 184 1.39 -12.93 -19.13
CA ALA A 184 1.05 -14.35 -18.91
C ALA A 184 -0.23 -14.76 -19.64
#